data_AF-A0A1Y1M5N9-F1
#
_entry.id   AF-A0A1Y1M5N9-F1
#
_cell.length_a   1.000
_cell.length_b   1.000
_cell.length_c   1.000
_cell.angle_alpha   90.00
_cell.angle_beta   90.00
_cell.angle_gamma   90.00
#
_symmetry.space_group_name_H-M   'P 1'
#
loop_
_entity.id
_entity.type
_entity.pdbx_description
1 polymer ?
#
loop_
_entity_poly.entity_id
_entity_poly.type
_entity_poly.pdbx_seq_one_letter_code
_entity_poly.pdbx_strand_id
1 'polypeptide(L)'
;SNLTIYNVNMIFYITFTSIILFSFYFSFINCANDQCSLTHNSNCDETYDNKYSREANDIFSIYLRKYEEANQAYYPSNATGCKFYVHVVDEDLKPFSDGITQQMIEGIKTRGTKYQIINGRLYRDKDCMFPSRCSGIEYFLRKLVSKLPDLECVINTRDWPQIYKGHGVFGPIFSFSKTKDYNDIMYPVWAFWEGGPAISLYPRGIGKWNDHRLLIATVANSTSWNDKLNVAFFRGSRTSSERDPLVLLSRENPELVDAQYTKNQAWKSDADTLHAPPAAEVSFNDHCKYNIFYSASPSFFMLVTNGLSFSMEA
;
A
#
# COMPACT_ATOMS: atom_id res chain seq x y z
N SER A 1 -37.46 42.64 -43.53
CA SER A 1 -36.39 41.66 -43.20
C SER A 1 -35.67 41.95 -41.89
N ASN A 2 -35.68 43.17 -41.32
CA ASN A 2 -34.98 43.45 -40.05
C ASN A 2 -35.83 43.30 -38.76
N LEU A 3 -37.18 43.33 -38.81
CA LEU A 3 -37.99 43.20 -37.58
C LEU A 3 -38.03 41.76 -37.02
N THR A 4 -37.96 40.74 -37.88
CA THR A 4 -38.05 39.34 -37.46
C THR A 4 -36.78 38.86 -36.75
N ILE A 5 -35.61 39.40 -37.13
CA ILE A 5 -34.31 39.05 -36.54
C ILE A 5 -34.16 39.66 -35.13
N TYR A 6 -34.69 40.86 -34.91
CA TYR A 6 -34.68 41.50 -33.58
C TYR A 6 -35.53 40.72 -32.56
N ASN A 7 -36.70 40.20 -32.97
CA ASN A 7 -37.56 39.43 -32.08
C ASN A 7 -36.94 38.07 -31.69
N VAL A 8 -36.26 37.39 -32.61
CA VAL A 8 -35.60 36.11 -32.29
C VAL A 8 -34.42 36.32 -31.34
N ASN A 9 -33.61 37.36 -31.55
CA ASN A 9 -32.52 37.69 -30.63
C ASN A 9 -33.01 38.15 -29.25
N MET A 10 -34.12 38.89 -29.20
CA MET A 10 -34.71 39.33 -27.92
C MET A 10 -35.26 38.14 -27.13
N ILE A 11 -35.95 37.21 -27.78
CA ILE A 11 -36.44 35.98 -27.14
C ILE A 11 -35.26 35.13 -26.65
N PHE A 12 -34.19 35.01 -27.46
CA PHE A 12 -32.99 34.27 -27.05
C PHE A 12 -32.32 34.90 -25.82
N TYR A 13 -32.18 36.22 -25.78
CA TYR A 13 -31.66 36.95 -24.62
C TYR A 13 -32.53 36.80 -23.38
N ILE A 14 -33.86 36.84 -23.51
CA ILE A 14 -34.78 36.63 -22.39
C ILE A 14 -34.66 35.19 -21.87
N THR A 15 -34.64 34.19 -22.75
CA THR A 15 -34.47 32.80 -22.32
C THR A 15 -33.11 32.53 -21.67
N PHE A 16 -32.04 33.12 -22.20
CA PHE A 16 -30.68 32.96 -21.68
C PHE A 16 -30.51 33.65 -20.32
N THR A 17 -31.07 34.85 -20.16
CA THR A 17 -31.07 35.57 -18.87
C THR A 17 -31.94 34.86 -17.82
N SER A 18 -33.08 34.28 -18.21
CA SER A 18 -33.89 33.46 -17.31
C SER A 18 -33.17 32.18 -16.85
N ILE A 19 -32.43 31.50 -17.73
CA ILE A 19 -31.63 30.32 -17.38
C ILE A 19 -30.47 30.68 -16.44
N ILE A 20 -29.81 31.81 -16.67
CA ILE A 20 -28.76 32.32 -15.77
C ILE A 20 -29.34 32.69 -14.41
N LEU A 21 -30.48 33.38 -14.36
CA LEU A 21 -31.15 33.71 -13.09
C LEU A 21 -31.63 32.46 -12.35
N PHE A 22 -32.11 31.44 -13.07
CA PHE A 22 -32.54 30.18 -12.47
C PHE A 22 -31.37 29.35 -11.93
N SER A 23 -30.23 29.36 -12.63
CA SER A 23 -29.00 28.71 -12.16
C SER A 23 -28.35 29.44 -10.99
N PHE A 24 -28.36 30.78 -10.98
CA PHE A 24 -27.98 31.56 -9.79
C PHE A 24 -28.93 31.31 -8.61
N TYR A 25 -30.25 31.21 -8.84
CA TYR A 25 -31.22 30.91 -7.78
C TYR A 25 -31.02 29.49 -7.21
N PHE A 26 -30.72 28.49 -8.04
CA PHE A 26 -30.37 27.14 -7.59
C PHE A 26 -29.01 27.10 -6.87
N SER A 27 -28.02 27.88 -7.30
CA SER A 27 -26.76 28.04 -6.57
C SER A 27 -26.96 28.74 -5.23
N PHE A 28 -27.87 29.71 -5.11
CA PHE A 28 -28.20 30.36 -3.84
C PHE A 28 -28.99 29.43 -2.89
N ILE A 29 -29.90 28.60 -3.40
CA ILE A 29 -30.63 27.63 -2.57
C ILE A 29 -29.71 26.49 -2.10
N ASN A 30 -28.81 26.00 -2.97
CA ASN A 30 -27.84 24.96 -2.57
C ASN A 30 -26.70 25.51 -1.69
N CYS A 31 -26.47 26.83 -1.66
CA CYS A 31 -25.49 27.44 -0.75
C CYS A 31 -26.11 27.80 0.62
N ALA A 32 -27.44 27.80 0.75
CA ALA A 32 -28.14 28.06 2.01
C ALA A 32 -28.17 26.85 2.97
N ASN A 33 -27.66 25.67 2.56
CA ASN A 33 -27.62 24.47 3.40
C ASN A 33 -26.24 24.06 3.92
N ASP A 34 -25.19 24.87 3.70
CA ASP A 34 -23.85 24.63 4.30
C ASP A 34 -23.16 25.90 4.82
N GLN A 35 -23.92 26.95 5.13
CA GLN A 35 -23.41 28.09 5.91
C GLN A 35 -23.73 27.92 7.39
N CYS A 36 -22.77 27.42 8.15
CA CYS A 36 -22.71 27.69 9.59
C CYS A 36 -22.71 29.21 9.80
N SER A 37 -23.80 29.73 10.36
CA SER A 37 -23.93 31.12 10.73
C SER A 37 -22.94 31.48 11.82
N LEU A 38 -21.89 32.24 11.48
CA LEU A 38 -21.07 32.99 12.43
C LEU A 38 -21.85 34.21 12.93
N THR A 39 -22.96 33.98 13.64
CA THR A 39 -23.68 35.03 14.36
C THR A 39 -24.27 34.46 15.64
N HIS A 40 -23.40 34.11 16.59
CA HIS A 40 -23.70 34.28 18.01
C HIS A 40 -22.37 34.48 18.73
N ASN A 41 -22.20 35.69 19.26
CA ASN A 41 -21.08 36.07 20.12
C ASN A 41 -21.34 35.50 21.52
N SER A 42 -21.29 34.18 21.64
CA SER A 42 -21.21 33.46 22.91
C SER A 42 -19.88 32.73 22.88
N ASN A 43 -19.05 32.97 23.90
CA ASN A 43 -17.79 32.28 24.20
C ASN A 43 -17.60 31.02 23.36
N CYS A 44 -16.55 31.01 22.53
CA CYS A 44 -15.92 29.75 22.15
C CYS A 44 -15.31 29.18 23.44
N ASP A 45 -16.16 28.65 24.31
CA ASP A 45 -15.75 27.67 25.29
C ASP A 45 -15.15 26.54 24.47
N GLU A 46 -13.93 26.15 24.81
CA GLU A 46 -13.33 24.91 24.35
C GLU A 46 -14.29 23.79 24.77
N THR A 47 -15.27 23.47 23.92
CA THR A 47 -16.16 22.34 24.14
C THR A 47 -15.29 21.11 24.02
N TYR A 48 -14.81 20.66 25.18
CA TYR A 48 -14.21 19.37 25.39
C TYR A 48 -15.22 18.35 24.89
N ASP A 49 -15.07 17.93 23.64
CA ASP A 49 -15.94 16.94 23.01
C ASP A 49 -15.89 15.71 23.93
N ASN A 50 -17.00 15.42 24.59
CA ASN A 50 -16.99 14.41 25.62
C ASN A 50 -16.70 13.08 24.95
N LYS A 51 -15.52 12.51 25.21
CA LYS A 51 -15.09 11.20 24.69
C LYS A 51 -16.10 10.08 24.98
N TYR A 52 -17.02 10.31 25.91
CA TYR A 52 -18.10 9.41 26.30
C TYR A 52 -19.49 9.85 25.79
N SER A 53 -19.56 10.67 24.73
CA SER A 53 -20.83 10.98 24.06
C SER A 53 -21.50 9.70 23.54
N ARG A 54 -22.83 9.75 23.39
CA ARG A 54 -23.59 8.58 22.91
C ARG A 54 -23.13 8.17 21.51
N GLU A 55 -22.84 9.16 20.68
CA GLU A 55 -22.36 9.02 19.31
C GLU A 55 -20.96 8.37 19.26
N ALA A 56 -20.05 8.73 20.18
CA ALA A 56 -18.75 8.08 20.32
C ALA A 56 -18.92 6.60 20.75
N ASN A 57 -19.79 6.32 21.72
CA ASN A 57 -20.09 4.96 22.17
C ASN A 57 -20.72 4.10 21.07
N ASP A 58 -21.57 4.67 20.22
CA ASP A 58 -22.19 3.98 19.08
C ASP A 58 -21.13 3.59 18.03
N ILE A 59 -20.18 4.47 17.73
CA ILE A 59 -19.05 4.14 16.83
C ILE A 59 -18.18 3.02 17.40
N PHE A 60 -17.86 3.06 18.70
CA PHE A 60 -17.08 1.99 19.33
C PHE A 60 -17.81 0.63 19.30
N SER A 61 -19.13 0.63 19.43
CA SER A 61 -19.94 -0.59 19.35
C SER A 61 -19.83 -1.28 17.98
N ILE A 62 -19.71 -0.50 16.89
CA ILE A 62 -19.52 -1.03 15.53
C ILE A 62 -18.15 -1.71 15.41
N TYR A 63 -17.09 -1.08 15.90
CA TYR A 63 -15.75 -1.67 15.87
C TYR A 63 -15.64 -2.91 16.76
N LEU A 64 -16.26 -2.87 17.95
CA LEU A 64 -16.29 -4.01 18.86
C LEU A 64 -17.01 -5.20 18.23
N ARG A 65 -18.17 -4.97 17.60
CA ARG A 65 -18.90 -6.01 16.87
C ARG A 65 -18.06 -6.60 15.74
N LYS A 66 -17.39 -5.77 14.93
CA LYS A 66 -16.49 -6.26 13.87
C LYS A 66 -15.33 -7.09 14.44
N TYR A 67 -14.76 -6.67 15.57
CA TYR A 67 -13.73 -7.44 16.27
C TYR A 67 -14.27 -8.79 16.74
N GLU A 68 -15.44 -8.82 17.36
CA GLU A 68 -16.07 -10.05 17.85
C GLU A 68 -16.41 -11.01 16.71
N GLU A 69 -17.00 -10.52 15.62
CA GLU A 69 -17.28 -11.28 14.40
C GLU A 69 -15.99 -11.87 13.81
N ALA A 70 -14.92 -11.07 13.70
CA ALA A 70 -13.63 -11.53 13.19
C ALA A 70 -12.97 -12.55 14.12
N ASN A 71 -13.02 -12.34 15.44
CA ASN A 71 -12.44 -13.24 16.43
C ASN A 71 -13.21 -14.58 16.52
N GLN A 72 -14.52 -14.58 16.30
CA GLN A 72 -15.33 -15.79 16.20
C GLN A 72 -15.06 -16.54 14.90
N ALA A 73 -14.85 -15.83 13.79
CA ALA A 73 -14.53 -16.43 12.50
C ALA A 73 -13.07 -16.93 12.40
N TYR A 74 -12.17 -16.39 13.23
CA TYR A 74 -10.77 -16.77 13.24
C TYR A 74 -10.58 -18.21 13.76
N TYR A 75 -9.99 -19.06 12.92
CA TYR A 75 -9.55 -20.38 13.31
C TYR A 75 -8.02 -20.45 13.21
N PRO A 76 -7.30 -20.80 14.31
CA PRO A 76 -5.86 -20.94 14.25
C PRO A 76 -5.51 -22.11 13.31
N SER A 77 -4.71 -21.83 12.28
CA SER A 77 -4.26 -22.86 11.37
C SER A 77 -3.26 -23.78 12.07
N ASN A 78 -3.50 -25.09 12.02
CA ASN A 78 -2.54 -26.11 12.46
C ASN A 78 -1.38 -26.29 11.45
N ALA A 79 -1.41 -25.58 10.32
CA ALA A 79 -0.37 -25.66 9.31
C ALA A 79 0.90 -24.94 9.77
N THR A 80 1.98 -25.70 9.93
CA THR A 80 3.30 -25.17 10.27
C THR A 80 4.16 -24.95 9.02
N GLY A 81 5.03 -23.94 9.08
CA GLY A 81 5.96 -23.62 7.99
C GLY A 81 5.26 -23.23 6.69
N CYS A 82 5.77 -23.72 5.55
CA CYS A 82 5.30 -23.33 4.22
C CYS A 82 3.84 -23.75 3.93
N LYS A 83 3.28 -24.71 4.69
CA LYS A 83 1.90 -25.17 4.47
C LYS A 83 0.86 -24.09 4.75
N PHE A 84 1.21 -23.07 5.55
CA PHE A 84 0.29 -21.97 5.85
C PHE A 84 -0.09 -21.17 4.60
N TYR A 85 0.87 -20.96 3.70
CA TYR A 85 0.69 -20.12 2.50
C TYR A 85 0.37 -20.90 1.23
N VAL A 86 0.11 -22.21 1.32
CA VAL A 86 -0.14 -23.05 0.14
C VAL A 86 -1.38 -22.61 -0.64
N HIS A 87 -2.41 -22.12 0.05
CA HIS A 87 -3.64 -21.63 -0.57
C HIS A 87 -3.38 -20.47 -1.56
N VAL A 88 -2.43 -19.58 -1.25
CA VAL A 88 -2.02 -18.49 -2.15
C VAL A 88 -1.39 -19.05 -3.43
N VAL A 89 -0.53 -20.06 -3.29
CA VAL A 89 0.12 -20.72 -4.44
C VAL A 89 -0.94 -21.43 -5.30
N ASP A 90 -1.87 -22.14 -4.68
CA ASP A 90 -2.94 -22.87 -5.38
C ASP A 90 -3.86 -21.91 -6.14
N GLU A 91 -4.25 -20.79 -5.52
CA GLU A 91 -5.07 -19.75 -6.15
C GLU A 91 -4.35 -19.08 -7.34
N ASP A 92 -3.06 -18.82 -7.21
CA ASP A 92 -2.24 -18.16 -8.23
C ASP A 92 -1.94 -19.07 -9.43
N LEU A 93 -1.81 -20.38 -9.20
CA LEU A 93 -1.58 -21.37 -10.25
C LEU A 93 -2.87 -21.86 -10.91
N LYS A 94 -4.04 -21.66 -10.28
CA LYS A 94 -5.34 -22.09 -10.80
C LYS A 94 -5.63 -21.66 -12.25
N PRO A 95 -5.30 -20.43 -12.71
CA PRO A 95 -5.52 -20.04 -14.10
C PRO A 95 -4.71 -20.83 -15.13
N PHE A 96 -3.71 -21.60 -14.68
CA PHE A 96 -2.80 -22.37 -15.53
C PHE A 96 -3.01 -23.90 -15.38
N SER A 97 -4.17 -24.33 -14.88
CA SER A 97 -4.50 -25.75 -14.65
C SER A 97 -4.43 -26.60 -15.93
N ASP A 98 -4.69 -25.99 -17.08
CA ASP A 98 -4.68 -26.65 -18.39
C ASP A 98 -3.26 -26.82 -18.96
N GLY A 99 -2.25 -26.36 -18.21
CA GLY A 99 -0.84 -26.45 -18.57
C GLY A 99 -0.26 -25.12 -19.05
N ILE A 100 1.07 -25.05 -19.04
CA ILE A 100 1.85 -23.88 -19.47
C ILE A 100 2.61 -24.28 -20.73
N THR A 101 2.33 -23.59 -21.84
CA THR A 101 3.01 -23.84 -23.12
C THR A 101 4.24 -22.97 -23.28
N GLN A 102 5.17 -23.39 -24.15
CA GLN A 102 6.34 -22.58 -24.52
C GLN A 102 5.93 -21.22 -25.13
N GLN A 103 4.82 -21.18 -25.88
CA GLN A 103 4.31 -19.95 -26.49
C GLN A 103 3.88 -18.92 -25.43
N MET A 104 3.27 -19.39 -24.33
CA MET A 104 2.90 -18.52 -23.21
C MET A 104 4.14 -17.88 -22.56
N ILE A 105 5.21 -18.66 -22.38
CA ILE A 105 6.47 -18.15 -21.80
C ILE A 105 7.14 -17.15 -22.76
N GLU A 106 7.24 -17.47 -24.05
CA GLU A 106 7.85 -16.56 -25.02
C GLU A 106 7.07 -15.25 -25.14
N GLY A 107 5.73 -15.31 -25.09
CA GLY A 107 4.85 -14.15 -25.14
C GLY A 107 5.01 -13.16 -23.98
N ILE A 108 5.50 -13.61 -22.82
CA ILE A 108 5.72 -12.76 -21.63
C ILE A 108 7.19 -12.43 -21.36
N LYS A 109 8.13 -12.90 -22.19
CA LYS A 109 9.57 -12.75 -21.96
C LYS A 109 10.03 -11.31 -21.74
N THR A 110 9.40 -10.34 -22.41
CA THR A 110 9.75 -8.91 -22.28
C THR A 110 9.22 -8.25 -21.00
N ARG A 111 8.39 -8.95 -20.22
CA ARG A 111 7.74 -8.43 -19.01
C ARG A 111 8.51 -8.76 -17.72
N GLY A 112 9.59 -9.53 -17.81
CA GLY A 112 10.44 -9.88 -16.68
C GLY A 112 11.79 -10.42 -17.12
N THR A 113 12.51 -11.05 -16.20
CA THR A 113 13.78 -11.73 -16.46
C THR A 113 13.51 -13.22 -16.59
N LYS A 114 13.92 -13.84 -17.70
CA LYS A 114 13.77 -15.28 -17.88
C LYS A 114 14.80 -16.04 -17.05
N TYR A 115 14.34 -17.08 -16.36
CA TYR A 115 15.16 -18.04 -15.62
C TYR A 115 14.87 -19.46 -16.12
N GLN A 116 15.90 -20.29 -16.13
CA GLN A 116 15.78 -21.71 -16.44
C GLN A 116 16.57 -22.53 -15.43
N ILE A 117 16.03 -23.68 -15.05
CA ILE A 117 16.77 -24.73 -14.35
C ILE A 117 16.90 -25.88 -15.34
N ILE A 118 18.13 -26.28 -15.64
CA ILE A 118 18.41 -27.38 -16.57
C ILE A 118 19.51 -28.25 -15.96
N ASN A 119 19.21 -29.53 -15.74
CA ASN A 119 20.11 -30.49 -15.11
C ASN A 119 20.74 -29.98 -13.81
N GLY A 120 19.89 -29.41 -12.93
CA GLY A 120 20.32 -28.87 -11.64
C GLY A 120 21.21 -27.62 -11.71
N ARG A 121 21.22 -26.91 -12.85
CA ARG A 121 21.96 -25.64 -13.03
C ARG A 121 21.00 -24.51 -13.31
N LEU A 122 21.23 -23.37 -12.66
CA LEU A 122 20.44 -22.15 -12.82
C LEU A 122 21.03 -21.30 -13.96
N TYR A 123 20.18 -20.97 -14.93
CA TYR A 123 20.45 -20.06 -16.04
C TYR A 123 19.49 -18.88 -15.96
N ARG A 124 19.92 -17.75 -16.49
CA ARG A 124 19.14 -16.51 -16.54
C ARG A 124 19.47 -15.75 -17.80
N ASP A 125 18.53 -14.94 -18.28
CA ASP A 125 18.84 -13.86 -19.20
C ASP A 125 20.06 -13.05 -18.71
N LYS A 126 20.90 -12.64 -19.67
CA LYS A 126 22.08 -11.82 -19.39
C LYS A 126 21.67 -10.54 -18.67
N ASP A 127 20.68 -9.86 -19.23
CA ASP A 127 20.20 -8.58 -18.74
C ASP A 127 19.15 -8.81 -17.64
N CYS A 128 19.39 -8.23 -16.48
CA CYS A 128 18.41 -8.09 -15.42
C CYS A 128 18.23 -6.60 -15.13
N MET A 129 16.98 -6.13 -15.20
CA MET A 129 16.65 -4.72 -15.02
C MET A 129 17.12 -4.17 -13.67
N PHE A 130 17.00 -4.95 -12.61
CA PHE A 130 17.44 -4.60 -11.26
C PHE A 130 18.38 -5.67 -10.71
N PRO A 131 19.70 -5.56 -10.96
CA PRO A 131 20.66 -6.62 -10.63
C PRO A 131 20.60 -7.09 -9.17
N SER A 132 20.51 -6.18 -8.21
CA SER A 132 20.41 -6.54 -6.78
C SER A 132 19.13 -7.30 -6.44
N ARG A 133 18.01 -7.03 -7.13
CA ARG A 133 16.75 -7.79 -6.95
C ARG A 133 16.91 -9.21 -7.48
N CYS A 134 17.53 -9.36 -8.67
CA CYS A 134 17.89 -10.67 -9.20
C CYS A 134 18.82 -11.45 -8.26
N SER A 135 19.83 -10.82 -7.67
CA SER A 135 20.72 -11.47 -6.69
C SER A 135 19.96 -11.95 -5.44
N GLY A 136 19.00 -11.16 -4.94
CA GLY A 136 18.09 -11.57 -3.86
C GLY A 136 17.24 -12.79 -4.21
N ILE A 137 16.69 -12.86 -5.42
CA ILE A 137 15.94 -14.02 -5.93
C ILE A 137 16.85 -15.25 -6.06
N GLU A 138 18.02 -15.06 -6.67
CA GLU A 138 18.98 -16.13 -6.94
C GLU A 138 19.52 -16.77 -5.66
N TYR A 139 19.62 -16.03 -4.55
CA TYR A 139 19.97 -16.60 -3.26
C TYR A 139 19.04 -17.76 -2.88
N PHE A 140 17.73 -17.62 -3.10
CA PHE A 140 16.76 -18.67 -2.82
C PHE A 140 16.77 -19.76 -3.90
N LEU A 141 16.79 -19.40 -5.18
CA LEU A 141 16.80 -20.37 -6.29
C LEU A 141 18.02 -21.30 -6.24
N ARG A 142 19.21 -20.79 -5.95
CA ARG A 142 20.44 -21.59 -5.86
C ARG A 142 20.38 -22.63 -4.74
N LYS A 143 19.62 -22.39 -3.67
CA LYS A 143 19.40 -23.37 -2.59
C LYS A 143 18.42 -24.48 -2.98
N LEU A 144 17.61 -24.24 -4.00
CA LEU A 144 16.57 -25.16 -4.46
C LEU A 144 16.96 -25.90 -5.74
N VAL A 145 17.93 -25.41 -6.50
CA VAL A 145 18.25 -25.90 -7.85
C VAL A 145 18.52 -27.42 -7.93
N SER A 146 19.12 -28.01 -6.89
CA SER A 146 19.39 -29.46 -6.82
C SER A 146 18.17 -30.31 -6.46
N LYS A 147 17.06 -29.68 -6.05
CA LYS A 147 15.81 -30.32 -5.62
C LYS A 147 14.65 -30.05 -6.59
N LEU A 148 14.85 -29.17 -7.57
CA LEU A 148 13.84 -28.79 -8.54
C LEU A 148 14.04 -29.57 -9.84
N PRO A 149 12.94 -29.90 -10.56
CA PRO A 149 13.04 -30.42 -11.91
C PRO A 149 13.53 -29.34 -12.87
N ASP A 150 13.81 -29.75 -14.11
CA ASP A 150 14.00 -28.80 -15.20
C ASP A 150 12.74 -27.96 -15.37
N LEU A 151 12.91 -26.63 -15.37
CA LEU A 151 11.81 -25.69 -15.48
C LEU A 151 12.26 -24.38 -16.13
N GLU A 152 11.29 -23.64 -16.63
CA GLU A 152 11.48 -22.32 -17.23
C GLU A 152 10.41 -21.38 -16.68
N CYS A 153 10.82 -20.17 -16.27
CA CYS A 153 9.91 -19.15 -15.76
C CYS A 153 10.37 -17.73 -16.10
N VAL A 154 9.45 -16.78 -16.03
CA VAL A 154 9.75 -15.35 -16.17
C VAL A 154 9.42 -14.66 -14.84
N ILE A 155 10.42 -14.00 -14.27
CA ILE A 155 10.28 -13.32 -12.98
C ILE A 155 10.37 -11.81 -13.19
N ASN A 156 9.27 -11.12 -12.91
CA ASN A 156 9.19 -9.68 -12.90
C ASN A 156 9.93 -9.14 -11.65
N THR A 157 10.86 -8.23 -11.89
CA THR A 157 11.64 -7.54 -10.84
C THR A 157 11.20 -6.09 -10.64
N ARG A 158 10.14 -5.63 -11.32
CA ARG A 158 9.56 -4.29 -11.14
C ARG A 158 8.60 -4.26 -9.95
N ASP A 159 8.22 -3.06 -9.55
CA ASP A 159 7.29 -2.85 -8.43
C ASP A 159 5.85 -3.24 -8.77
N TRP A 160 5.44 -3.06 -10.03
CA TRP A 160 4.07 -3.30 -10.49
C TRP A 160 3.89 -4.68 -11.16
N PRO A 161 2.76 -5.36 -10.93
CA PRO A 161 2.39 -6.59 -11.65
C PRO A 161 2.14 -6.34 -13.14
N GLN A 162 2.14 -7.40 -13.95
CA GLN A 162 2.24 -7.31 -15.41
C GLN A 162 1.03 -7.87 -16.18
N ILE A 163 0.22 -8.76 -15.58
CA ILE A 163 -0.86 -9.48 -16.27
C ILE A 163 -2.21 -9.06 -15.69
N TYR A 164 -2.75 -7.93 -16.17
CA TYR A 164 -4.09 -7.49 -15.81
C TYR A 164 -5.16 -8.45 -16.35
N LYS A 165 -6.08 -8.88 -15.50
CA LYS A 165 -7.14 -9.86 -15.82
C LYS A 165 -8.03 -9.45 -16.98
N GLY A 166 -8.28 -8.15 -17.15
CA GLY A 166 -9.10 -7.65 -18.25
C GLY A 166 -8.48 -7.84 -19.65
N HIS A 167 -7.19 -8.17 -19.74
CA HIS A 167 -6.54 -8.54 -21.01
C HIS A 167 -6.48 -10.06 -21.24
N GLY A 168 -7.05 -10.86 -20.35
CA GLY A 168 -6.98 -12.32 -20.37
C GLY A 168 -5.72 -12.88 -19.68
N VAL A 169 -5.61 -14.21 -19.69
CA VAL A 169 -4.46 -14.96 -19.16
C VAL A 169 -3.57 -15.36 -20.34
N PHE A 170 -2.44 -14.67 -20.53
CA PHE A 170 -1.55 -14.93 -21.68
C PHE A 170 -0.15 -15.44 -21.27
N GLY A 171 0.11 -15.61 -19.97
CA GLY A 171 1.28 -16.35 -19.51
C GLY A 171 1.53 -16.27 -18.00
N PRO A 172 2.27 -17.24 -17.43
CA PRO A 172 2.58 -17.29 -16.00
C PRO A 172 3.83 -16.45 -15.70
N ILE A 173 3.62 -15.25 -15.17
CA ILE A 173 4.72 -14.39 -14.72
C ILE A 173 4.73 -14.33 -13.20
N PHE A 174 5.92 -14.33 -12.61
CA PHE A 174 6.09 -14.19 -11.18
C PHE A 174 6.31 -12.72 -10.79
N SER A 175 5.48 -12.15 -9.92
CA SER A 175 5.61 -10.79 -9.37
C SER A 175 5.51 -10.83 -7.84
N PHE A 176 6.20 -9.96 -7.10
CA PHE A 176 6.21 -10.06 -5.64
C PHE A 176 4.93 -9.52 -4.95
N SER A 177 4.14 -8.71 -5.66
CA SER A 177 2.90 -8.10 -5.15
C SER A 177 1.89 -7.93 -6.29
N LYS A 178 0.60 -8.02 -5.95
CA LYS A 178 -0.52 -7.81 -6.88
C LYS A 178 -1.81 -7.49 -6.16
N THR A 179 -2.83 -7.03 -6.90
CA THR A 179 -4.23 -7.02 -6.44
C THR A 179 -4.99 -8.21 -7.02
N LYS A 180 -6.27 -8.35 -6.63
CA LYS A 180 -7.20 -9.34 -7.21
C LYS A 180 -7.39 -9.15 -8.72
N ASP A 181 -6.98 -8.03 -9.29
CA ASP A 181 -7.15 -7.71 -10.72
C ASP A 181 -6.03 -8.26 -11.60
N TYR A 182 -5.02 -8.93 -11.03
CA TYR A 182 -3.87 -9.44 -11.76
C TYR A 182 -3.73 -10.96 -11.64
N ASN A 183 -3.21 -11.58 -12.70
CA ASN A 183 -2.94 -13.02 -12.80
C ASN A 183 -1.48 -13.39 -12.54
N ASP A 184 -0.64 -12.42 -12.16
CA ASP A 184 0.73 -12.69 -11.75
C ASP A 184 0.78 -13.71 -10.60
N ILE A 185 1.76 -14.59 -10.58
CA ILE A 185 1.99 -15.57 -9.53
C ILE A 185 2.89 -14.93 -8.47
N MET A 186 2.46 -14.91 -7.22
CA MET A 186 3.24 -14.29 -6.16
C MET A 186 4.47 -15.12 -5.81
N TYR A 187 5.57 -14.42 -5.52
CA TYR A 187 6.78 -15.03 -4.96
C TYR A 187 7.33 -14.19 -3.80
N PRO A 188 8.07 -14.79 -2.85
CA PRO A 188 8.69 -14.06 -1.75
C PRO A 188 9.64 -12.99 -2.29
N VAL A 189 9.41 -11.73 -1.91
CA VAL A 189 10.18 -10.58 -2.41
C VAL A 189 11.69 -10.75 -2.19
N TRP A 190 12.49 -10.31 -3.16
CA TRP A 190 13.96 -10.32 -3.12
C TRP A 190 14.53 -9.76 -1.81
N ALA A 191 13.88 -8.75 -1.23
CA ALA A 191 14.29 -8.03 -0.03
C ALA A 191 14.32 -8.90 1.24
N PHE A 192 13.77 -10.13 1.23
CA PHE A 192 14.06 -11.10 2.29
C PHE A 192 15.56 -11.39 2.42
N TRP A 193 16.32 -11.25 1.32
CA TRP A 193 17.77 -11.38 1.30
C TRP A 193 18.49 -10.07 0.96
N GLU A 194 18.16 -9.43 -0.17
CA GLU A 194 18.75 -8.15 -0.63
C GLU A 194 17.97 -7.52 -1.80
N GLY A 195 18.35 -6.31 -2.20
CA GLY A 195 17.74 -5.60 -3.34
C GLY A 195 16.48 -4.82 -3.00
N GLY A 196 16.16 -4.67 -1.71
CA GLY A 196 15.16 -3.71 -1.25
C GLY A 196 15.62 -2.25 -1.44
N PRO A 197 14.78 -1.27 -1.05
CA PRO A 197 15.10 0.15 -1.20
C PRO A 197 16.41 0.54 -0.52
N ALA A 198 17.26 1.28 -1.23
CA ALA A 198 18.49 1.84 -0.67
C ALA A 198 18.20 3.21 -0.06
N ILE A 199 18.45 3.32 1.24
CA ILE A 199 18.22 4.53 2.05
C ILE A 199 19.47 4.83 2.86
N SER A 200 19.59 5.99 3.50
CA SER A 200 20.78 6.38 4.27
C SER A 200 21.16 5.34 5.34
N LEU A 201 20.17 4.75 6.01
CA LEU A 201 20.38 3.70 7.02
C LEU A 201 20.75 2.33 6.42
N TYR A 202 20.42 2.10 5.15
CA TYR A 202 20.65 0.85 4.42
C TYR A 202 21.24 1.14 3.04
N PRO A 203 22.52 1.55 2.95
CA PRO A 203 23.13 2.02 1.69
C PRO A 203 23.23 0.93 0.62
N ARG A 204 23.20 -0.35 1.02
CA ARG A 204 23.19 -1.52 0.12
C ARG A 204 21.79 -2.03 -0.21
N GLY A 205 20.74 -1.28 0.17
CA GLY A 205 19.37 -1.74 0.10
C GLY A 205 18.94 -2.52 1.34
N ILE A 206 17.68 -2.36 1.74
CA ILE A 206 17.05 -3.18 2.78
C ILE A 206 17.10 -4.66 2.34
N GLY A 207 17.47 -5.53 3.27
CA GLY A 207 17.75 -6.94 3.03
C GLY A 207 17.87 -7.71 4.33
N LYS A 208 18.33 -8.96 4.29
CA LYS A 208 18.67 -9.77 5.48
C LYS A 208 17.54 -9.82 6.53
N TRP A 209 16.36 -10.25 6.10
CA TRP A 209 15.18 -10.29 6.98
C TRP A 209 15.41 -11.08 8.28
N ASN A 210 16.25 -12.12 8.25
CA ASN A 210 16.62 -12.87 9.45
C ASN A 210 17.24 -11.98 10.54
N ASP A 211 18.13 -11.06 10.16
CA ASP A 211 18.83 -10.18 11.09
C ASP A 211 17.86 -9.13 11.62
N HIS A 212 17.03 -8.55 10.74
CA HIS A 212 15.97 -7.61 11.16
C HIS A 212 14.99 -8.25 12.14
N ARG A 213 14.53 -9.47 11.88
CA ARG A 213 13.60 -10.17 12.77
C ARG A 213 14.18 -10.36 14.17
N LEU A 214 15.46 -10.74 14.27
CA LEU A 214 16.14 -10.88 15.56
C LEU A 214 16.23 -9.54 16.29
N LEU A 215 16.66 -8.51 15.58
CA LEU A 215 16.87 -7.18 16.15
C LEU A 215 15.55 -6.54 16.62
N ILE A 216 14.50 -6.59 15.79
CA ILE A 216 13.17 -6.10 16.12
C ILE A 216 12.61 -6.87 17.31
N ALA A 217 12.76 -8.21 17.34
CA ALA A 217 12.29 -9.03 18.46
C ALA A 217 13.01 -8.67 19.77
N THR A 218 14.31 -8.40 19.74
CA THR A 218 15.06 -7.95 20.91
C THR A 218 14.50 -6.64 21.47
N VAL A 219 14.27 -5.64 20.61
CA VAL A 219 13.75 -4.32 21.04
C VAL A 219 12.29 -4.40 21.50
N ALA A 220 11.47 -5.21 20.82
CA ALA A 220 10.09 -5.43 21.20
C ALA A 220 9.98 -6.09 22.58
N ASN A 221 10.83 -7.09 22.87
CA ASN A 221 10.85 -7.78 24.17
C ASN A 221 11.42 -6.93 25.30
N SER A 222 12.29 -5.96 25.00
CA SER A 222 12.87 -5.06 26.02
C SER A 222 11.99 -3.87 26.37
N THR A 223 10.89 -3.65 25.65
CA THR A 223 10.05 -2.45 25.78
C THR A 223 8.62 -2.85 26.11
N SER A 224 8.15 -2.56 27.33
CA SER A 224 6.77 -2.82 27.73
C SER A 224 5.79 -2.03 26.85
N TRP A 225 4.58 -2.57 26.65
CA TRP A 225 3.51 -1.87 25.93
C TRP A 225 3.18 -0.51 26.57
N ASN A 226 3.14 -0.45 27.91
CA ASN A 226 2.79 0.76 28.65
C ASN A 226 3.87 1.85 28.59
N ASP A 227 5.10 1.49 28.21
CA ASP A 227 6.23 2.42 28.09
C ASP A 227 6.32 3.01 26.67
N LYS A 228 5.48 2.54 25.73
CA LYS A 228 5.45 3.07 24.36
C LYS A 228 4.71 4.39 24.30
N LEU A 229 5.16 5.27 23.41
CA LEU A 229 4.50 6.54 23.13
C LEU A 229 3.12 6.28 22.54
N ASN A 230 2.10 6.94 23.11
CA ASN A 230 0.73 6.88 22.66
C ASN A 230 0.46 7.88 21.53
N VAL A 231 1.27 7.78 20.48
CA VAL A 231 1.24 8.64 19.28
C VAL A 231 1.32 7.72 18.07
N ALA A 232 0.44 7.91 17.10
CA ALA A 232 0.49 7.15 15.86
C ALA A 232 1.70 7.57 15.02
N PHE A 233 2.49 6.61 14.54
CA PHE A 233 3.76 6.91 13.89
C PHE A 233 3.83 6.45 12.43
N PHE A 234 4.43 7.29 11.59
CA PHE A 234 4.80 6.97 10.21
C PHE A 234 6.07 7.70 9.78
N ARG A 235 6.98 6.98 9.12
CA ARG A 235 8.14 7.58 8.43
C ARG A 235 8.40 6.90 7.09
N GLY A 236 8.23 7.64 6.01
CA GLY A 236 8.46 7.13 4.67
C GLY A 236 8.29 8.20 3.60
N SER A 237 8.60 7.89 2.35
CA SER A 237 8.44 8.83 1.24
C SER A 237 7.02 8.81 0.65
N ARG A 238 6.68 9.81 -0.16
CA ARG A 238 5.37 9.94 -0.81
C ARG A 238 5.29 9.08 -2.08
N THR A 239 5.20 7.76 -1.92
CA THR A 239 5.03 6.81 -3.04
C THR A 239 3.58 6.63 -3.48
N SER A 240 2.62 7.06 -2.66
CA SER A 240 1.18 7.10 -2.95
C SER A 240 0.58 8.30 -2.21
N SER A 241 -0.39 8.97 -2.82
CA SER A 241 -1.16 10.05 -2.20
C SER A 241 -2.11 9.56 -1.11
N GLU A 242 -2.35 8.26 -1.00
CA GLU A 242 -3.13 7.66 0.11
C GLU A 242 -2.53 7.94 1.49
N ARG A 243 -1.23 8.29 1.54
CA ARG A 243 -0.49 8.69 2.75
C ARG A 243 -0.75 10.14 3.17
N ASP A 244 -1.25 10.98 2.27
CA ASP A 244 -1.37 12.43 2.51
C ASP A 244 -2.26 12.78 3.70
N PRO A 245 -3.45 12.17 3.90
CA PRO A 245 -4.31 12.52 5.02
C PRO A 245 -3.63 12.33 6.38
N LEU A 246 -2.82 11.28 6.54
CA LEU A 246 -2.11 11.03 7.79
C LEU A 246 -1.02 12.07 8.06
N VAL A 247 -0.25 12.43 7.03
CA VAL A 247 0.81 13.45 7.14
C VAL A 247 0.20 14.84 7.39
N LEU A 248 -0.94 15.14 6.78
CA LEU A 248 -1.68 16.38 7.04
C LEU A 248 -2.24 16.40 8.47
N LEU A 249 -2.83 15.29 8.94
CA LEU A 249 -3.31 15.15 10.32
C LEU A 249 -2.17 15.33 11.33
N SER A 250 -0.98 14.80 11.07
CA SER A 250 0.19 15.00 11.94
C SER A 250 0.63 16.46 12.04
N ARG A 251 0.45 17.25 10.98
CA ARG A 251 0.74 18.69 11.00
C ARG A 251 -0.28 19.47 11.81
N GLU A 252 -1.54 19.05 11.76
CA GLU A 252 -2.65 19.67 12.48
C GLU A 252 -2.66 19.26 13.97
N ASN A 253 -2.38 18.00 14.27
CA ASN A 253 -2.39 17.44 15.61
C ASN A 253 -1.16 16.54 15.87
N PRO A 254 0.01 17.13 16.15
CA PRO A 254 1.26 16.41 16.38
C PRO A 254 1.29 15.59 17.68
N GLU A 255 0.41 15.90 18.64
CA GLU A 255 0.27 15.10 19.87
C GLU A 255 -0.45 13.77 19.62
N LEU A 256 -1.25 13.69 18.55
CA LEU A 256 -1.97 12.48 18.15
C LEU A 256 -1.18 11.63 17.14
N VAL A 257 -0.54 12.27 16.16
CA VAL A 257 0.16 11.59 15.07
C VAL A 257 1.51 12.24 14.78
N ASP A 258 2.56 11.43 14.67
CA ASP A 258 3.90 11.78 14.18
C ASP A 258 4.16 11.09 12.84
N ALA A 259 3.72 11.75 11.76
CA ALA A 259 3.82 11.27 10.39
C ALA A 259 4.44 12.33 9.48
N GLN A 260 5.60 12.03 8.90
CA GLN A 260 6.27 12.96 7.98
C GLN A 260 6.89 12.26 6.79
N TYR A 261 6.98 13.01 5.68
CA TYR A 261 7.58 12.51 4.45
C TYR A 261 9.10 12.62 4.45
N THR A 262 9.76 11.52 4.07
CA THR A 262 11.20 11.48 3.76
C THR A 262 11.45 11.65 2.26
N LYS A 263 12.70 11.92 1.88
CA LYS A 263 13.13 11.91 0.47
C LYS A 263 13.38 10.49 -0.02
N ASN A 264 12.97 10.21 -1.25
CA ASN A 264 13.39 9.03 -2.00
C ASN A 264 14.24 9.44 -3.21
N GLN A 265 14.77 8.45 -3.93
CA GLN A 265 15.62 8.67 -5.10
C GLN A 265 14.89 9.31 -6.29
N ALA A 266 13.55 9.28 -6.31
CA ALA A 266 12.71 9.82 -7.36
C ALA A 266 12.13 11.22 -7.01
N TRP A 267 12.61 11.86 -5.95
CA TRP A 267 12.19 13.19 -5.53
C TRP A 267 12.50 14.23 -6.63
N LYS A 268 11.51 15.05 -6.97
CA LYS A 268 11.60 16.06 -8.03
C LYS A 268 11.34 17.47 -7.53
N SER A 269 10.49 17.64 -6.53
CA SER A 269 10.10 18.96 -6.04
C SER A 269 9.57 18.92 -4.60
N ASP A 270 9.41 20.10 -4.00
CA ASP A 270 8.82 20.24 -2.67
C ASP A 270 7.38 19.68 -2.59
N ALA A 271 6.69 19.53 -3.72
CA ALA A 271 5.37 18.88 -3.75
C ALA A 271 5.43 17.40 -3.28
N ASP A 272 6.58 16.73 -3.44
CA ASP A 272 6.78 15.34 -3.02
C ASP A 272 6.85 15.17 -1.50
N THR A 273 6.97 16.27 -0.75
CA THR A 273 6.87 16.31 0.72
C THR A 273 5.73 17.22 1.20
N LEU A 274 4.76 17.50 0.31
CA LEU A 274 3.67 18.44 0.54
C LEU A 274 4.18 19.79 1.09
N HIS A 275 5.24 20.31 0.47
CA HIS A 275 5.87 21.59 0.75
C HIS A 275 6.47 21.74 2.17
N ALA A 276 6.70 20.63 2.89
CA ALA A 276 7.46 20.63 4.14
C ALA A 276 8.91 20.18 3.91
N PRO A 277 9.86 20.61 4.77
CA PRO A 277 11.21 20.06 4.77
C PRO A 277 11.18 18.52 4.91
N PRO A 278 12.01 17.79 4.15
CA PRO A 278 12.04 16.34 4.22
C PRO A 278 12.53 15.87 5.60
N ALA A 279 11.79 14.95 6.21
CA ALA A 279 12.20 14.36 7.48
C ALA A 279 13.39 13.41 7.29
N ALA A 280 14.15 13.22 8.37
CA ALA A 280 15.17 12.18 8.43
C ALA A 280 14.54 10.79 8.42
N GLU A 281 15.30 9.81 7.95
CA GLU A 281 14.94 8.40 8.06
C GLU A 281 14.98 7.95 9.52
N VAL A 282 14.10 7.03 9.88
CA VAL A 282 14.02 6.44 11.22
C VAL A 282 14.20 4.93 11.08
N SER A 283 15.02 4.34 11.94
CA SER A 283 15.33 2.90 11.87
C SER A 283 14.10 2.06 12.23
N PHE A 284 14.00 0.83 11.72
CA PHE A 284 12.91 -0.08 12.09
C PHE A 284 12.82 -0.34 13.60
N ASN A 285 13.95 -0.31 14.32
CA ASN A 285 13.97 -0.49 15.77
C ASN A 285 13.38 0.71 16.51
N ASP A 286 13.64 1.92 16.03
CA ASP A 286 13.14 3.14 16.64
C ASP A 286 11.62 3.27 16.46
N HIS A 287 11.04 2.60 15.47
CA HIS A 287 9.60 2.47 15.37
C HIS A 287 9.05 1.79 16.65
N CYS A 288 9.70 0.78 17.21
CA CYS A 288 9.18 0.04 18.38
C CYS A 288 8.91 0.89 19.65
N LYS A 289 9.29 2.17 19.67
CA LYS A 289 8.97 3.15 20.73
C LYS A 289 7.52 3.61 20.70
N TYR A 290 6.81 3.46 19.58
CA TYR A 290 5.42 3.89 19.42
C TYR A 290 4.45 2.70 19.55
N ASN A 291 3.23 2.95 20.01
CA ASN A 291 2.21 1.90 20.17
C ASN A 291 1.34 1.67 18.92
N ILE A 292 1.24 2.68 18.04
CA ILE A 292 0.38 2.66 16.85
C ILE A 292 1.26 2.94 15.63
N PHE A 293 1.27 2.02 14.67
CA PHE A 293 2.00 2.15 13.41
C PHE A 293 1.03 2.23 12.25
N TYR A 294 1.33 3.12 11.31
CA TYR A 294 0.60 3.18 10.06
C TYR A 294 1.41 2.56 8.92
N SER A 295 0.75 1.70 8.14
CA SER A 295 1.23 1.27 6.82
C SER A 295 0.21 1.65 5.75
N ALA A 296 0.71 2.09 4.61
CA ALA A 296 -0.08 2.74 3.57
C ALA A 296 -0.15 1.93 2.27
N SER A 297 -0.07 0.60 2.37
CA SER A 297 -0.41 -0.31 1.28
C SER A 297 -0.79 -1.66 1.90
N PRO A 298 -1.90 -2.29 1.46
CA PRO A 298 -2.31 -3.59 2.00
C PRO A 298 -1.26 -4.70 1.82
N SER A 299 -0.35 -4.57 0.84
CA SER A 299 0.71 -5.56 0.56
C SER A 299 1.96 -5.46 1.44
N PHE A 300 2.01 -4.54 2.40
CA PHE A 300 3.12 -4.44 3.36
C PHE A 300 2.57 -4.17 4.76
N PHE A 301 1.99 -5.19 5.40
CA PHE A 301 1.77 -5.15 6.83
C PHE A 301 3.01 -5.67 7.57
N MET A 302 3.48 -4.89 8.54
CA MET A 302 4.35 -5.37 9.61
C MET A 302 3.67 -4.98 10.91
N LEU A 303 2.83 -5.88 11.44
CA LEU A 303 2.29 -5.74 12.78
C LEU A 303 3.35 -6.21 13.79
N VAL A 304 3.78 -5.30 14.66
CA VAL A 304 4.57 -5.64 15.85
C VAL A 304 3.63 -5.51 17.04
N THR A 305 2.94 -6.60 17.38
CA THR A 305 2.24 -6.74 18.66
C THR A 305 2.84 -7.90 19.43
N ASN A 306 2.97 -7.73 20.75
CA ASN A 306 3.61 -8.64 21.70
C ASN A 306 3.51 -10.13 21.30
N GLY A 307 4.66 -10.72 20.94
CA GLY A 307 4.90 -12.16 21.07
C GLY A 307 4.22 -13.11 20.08
N LEU A 308 3.38 -12.69 19.14
CA LEU A 308 2.72 -13.62 18.20
C LEU A 308 2.72 -13.10 16.75
N SER A 309 3.43 -13.85 15.90
CA SER A 309 3.43 -13.87 14.43
C SER A 309 3.66 -12.55 13.68
N PHE A 310 4.80 -12.50 12.98
CA PHE A 310 4.98 -11.63 11.82
C PHE A 310 4.29 -12.27 10.62
N SER A 311 3.18 -11.71 10.14
CA SER A 311 2.73 -11.90 8.75
C SER A 311 3.09 -10.65 7.97
N MET A 312 3.92 -10.82 6.93
CA MET A 312 3.83 -9.93 5.78
C MET A 312 2.74 -10.55 4.91
N GLU A 313 1.55 -9.97 4.95
CA GLU A 313 0.53 -10.27 3.94
C GLU A 313 1.01 -9.68 2.61
N ALA A 314 1.08 -10.54 1.59
CA ALA A 314 1.42 -10.17 0.21
C ALA A 314 0.16 -9.70 -0.53
#